data_AF-A0A242DDP2-F1
#
_entry.id   AF-A0A242DDP2-F1
#
_cell.length_a   1.000
_cell.length_b   1.000
_cell.length_c   1.000
_cell.angle_alpha   90.00
_cell.angle_beta   90.00
_cell.angle_gamma   90.00
#
_symmetry.space_group_name_H-M   'P 1'
#
loop_
_entity.id
_entity.type
_entity.pdbx_description
1 polymer ?
#
loop_
_entity_poly.entity_id
_entity_poly.type
_entity_poly.pdbx_seq_one_letter_code
_entity_poly.pdbx_strand_id
1 'polypeptide(L)'
;MVSLPRDTHAKIETLVDAFDGIEVNNTFEYTYDGKNLPKGKQELNGEDALKYSRMRYDDPNGDYGRQERQRQIIAGIAKQVLSTKGLTNYRSILKTMGENVKTDLSFSDMRSLMGDYRTAFGNIKSDQLKGEGFMQDGVSYQRIDPSELKRVQEELKAQLK
;
A
#
# COMPACT_ATOMS: atom_id res chain seq x y z
N MET A 1 16.12 -9.00 -20.80
CA MET A 1 15.44 -9.41 -19.55
C MET A 1 16.11 -8.66 -18.42
N VAL A 2 15.55 -7.53 -17.98
CA VAL A 2 16.15 -6.76 -16.87
C VAL A 2 15.74 -7.45 -15.57
N SER A 3 16.67 -8.20 -14.99
CA SER A 3 16.54 -8.71 -13.62
C SER A 3 16.53 -7.50 -12.69
N LEU A 4 15.35 -7.07 -12.24
CA LEU A 4 15.26 -6.09 -11.16
C LEU A 4 15.98 -6.68 -9.94
N PRO A 5 16.83 -5.90 -9.23
CA PRO A 5 17.48 -6.37 -8.00
C PRO A 5 16.42 -6.94 -7.05
N ARG A 6 16.77 -8.05 -6.37
CA ARG A 6 15.94 -8.65 -5.31
C ARG A 6 15.61 -7.65 -4.18
N ASP A 7 16.29 -6.51 -4.13
CA ASP A 7 16.26 -5.52 -3.05
C ASP A 7 14.94 -4.75 -2.91
N THR A 8 14.10 -4.65 -3.94
CA THR A 8 12.77 -4.01 -3.80
C THR A 8 11.75 -4.94 -3.15
N HIS A 9 11.97 -6.25 -3.21
CA HIS A 9 11.07 -7.27 -2.65
C HIS A 9 11.12 -7.26 -1.12
N ALA A 10 12.33 -7.12 -0.58
CA ALA A 10 12.62 -7.17 0.85
C ALA A 10 11.91 -6.06 1.66
N LYS A 11 11.49 -4.96 1.03
CA LYS A 11 11.01 -3.78 1.75
C LYS A 11 9.59 -3.91 2.27
N ILE A 12 8.65 -4.41 1.47
CA ILE A 12 7.26 -4.62 1.93
C ILE A 12 7.22 -5.77 2.94
N GLU A 13 7.94 -6.86 2.65
CA GLU A 13 8.02 -8.03 3.52
C GLU A 13 8.51 -7.63 4.92
N THR A 14 9.69 -6.99 4.97
CA THR A 14 10.30 -6.55 6.23
C THR A 14 9.41 -5.57 7.01
N LEU A 15 8.71 -4.68 6.31
CA LEU A 15 7.79 -3.76 6.96
C LEU A 15 6.61 -4.47 7.59
N VAL A 16 5.98 -5.38 6.85
CA VAL A 16 4.82 -6.14 7.34
C VAL A 16 5.23 -7.05 8.49
N ASP A 17 6.37 -7.73 8.39
CA ASP A 17 6.90 -8.61 9.44
C ASP A 17 7.30 -7.82 10.70
N ALA A 18 7.79 -6.58 10.57
CA ALA A 18 8.08 -5.74 11.73
C ALA A 18 6.83 -5.42 12.58
N PHE A 19 5.64 -5.58 12.02
CA PHE A 19 4.36 -5.43 12.72
C PHE A 19 3.67 -6.77 13.03
N ASP A 20 4.36 -7.89 12.81
CA ASP A 20 3.82 -9.26 12.93
C ASP A 20 2.61 -9.50 12.02
N GLY A 21 2.62 -8.88 10.83
CA GLY A 21 1.58 -9.02 9.83
C GLY A 21 0.56 -7.88 9.79
N ILE A 22 -0.29 -7.94 8.78
CA ILE A 22 -1.36 -6.95 8.54
C ILE A 22 -2.67 -7.64 8.18
N GLU A 23 -3.80 -7.04 8.56
CA GLU A 23 -5.12 -7.44 8.07
C GLU A 23 -5.41 -6.75 6.73
N VAL A 24 -5.83 -7.52 5.72
CA VAL A 24 -6.41 -7.01 4.46
C VAL A 24 -7.81 -7.58 4.26
N ASN A 25 -8.59 -7.00 3.34
CA ASN A 25 -9.92 -7.51 3.00
C ASN A 25 -10.01 -7.78 1.50
N ASN A 26 -9.83 -9.06 1.15
CA ASN A 26 -9.81 -9.48 -0.24
C ASN A 26 -11.22 -9.56 -0.83
N THR A 27 -11.41 -9.01 -2.03
CA THR A 27 -12.74 -8.87 -2.63
C THR A 27 -13.20 -10.13 -3.39
N PHE A 28 -12.27 -10.99 -3.81
CA PHE A 28 -12.54 -12.24 -4.52
C PHE A 28 -11.42 -13.26 -4.25
N GLU A 29 -11.72 -14.55 -4.38
CA GLU A 29 -10.74 -15.62 -4.20
C GLU A 29 -9.84 -15.78 -5.43
N TYR A 30 -8.54 -16.01 -5.20
CA TYR A 30 -7.58 -16.35 -6.25
C TYR A 30 -6.37 -17.08 -5.67
N THR A 31 -5.62 -17.76 -6.52
CA THR A 31 -4.32 -18.35 -6.16
C THR A 31 -3.22 -17.66 -6.96
N TYR A 32 -2.17 -17.21 -6.27
CA TYR A 32 -1.02 -16.56 -6.89
C TYR A 32 0.28 -17.09 -6.28
N ASP A 33 1.21 -17.52 -7.13
CA ASP A 33 2.53 -18.02 -6.73
C ASP A 33 2.46 -19.07 -5.58
N GLY A 34 1.57 -20.05 -5.76
CA GLY A 34 1.35 -21.15 -4.81
C GLY A 34 0.54 -20.79 -3.56
N LYS A 35 0.17 -19.51 -3.36
CA LYS A 35 -0.65 -19.06 -2.23
C LYS A 35 -2.11 -18.92 -2.63
N ASN A 36 -3.02 -19.60 -1.93
CA ASN A 36 -4.45 -19.31 -2.02
C ASN A 36 -4.82 -18.12 -1.11
N LEU A 37 -5.55 -17.16 -1.65
CA LEU A 37 -6.04 -15.96 -0.98
C LEU A 37 -7.57 -15.96 -1.07
N PRO A 38 -8.28 -16.43 -0.04
CA PRO A 38 -9.75 -16.47 -0.05
C PRO A 38 -10.34 -15.06 -0.05
N LYS A 39 -11.63 -14.97 -0.40
CA LYS A 39 -12.41 -13.73 -0.23
C LYS A 39 -12.63 -13.44 1.26
N GLY A 40 -12.55 -12.17 1.63
CA GLY A 40 -12.80 -11.67 2.98
C GLY A 40 -11.54 -11.22 3.71
N LYS A 41 -11.71 -10.95 5.01
CA LYS A 41 -10.64 -10.53 5.90
C LYS A 41 -9.65 -11.64 6.17
N GLN A 42 -8.36 -11.32 6.11
CA GLN A 42 -7.29 -12.25 6.44
C GLN A 42 -6.05 -11.51 6.88
N GLU A 43 -5.24 -12.18 7.71
CA GLU A 43 -3.92 -11.71 8.10
C GLU A 43 -2.88 -12.19 7.09
N LEU A 44 -1.99 -11.28 6.70
CA LEU A 44 -0.87 -11.54 5.80
C LEU A 44 0.43 -11.26 6.54
N ASN A 45 1.37 -12.21 6.48
CA ASN A 45 2.77 -11.99 6.81
C ASN A 45 3.47 -11.27 5.63
N GLY A 46 4.77 -10.98 5.77
CA GLY A 46 5.55 -10.28 4.75
C GLY A 46 5.48 -10.92 3.37
N GLU A 47 5.78 -12.21 3.28
CA GLU A 47 5.78 -12.96 2.02
C GLU A 47 4.39 -12.94 1.35
N ASP A 48 3.34 -13.21 2.13
CA ASP A 48 1.97 -13.23 1.63
C ASP A 48 1.51 -11.82 1.20
N ALA A 49 1.91 -10.78 1.92
CA ALA A 49 1.64 -9.39 1.55
C ALA A 49 2.36 -9.01 0.24
N LEU A 50 3.59 -9.49 0.03
CA LEU A 50 4.28 -9.27 -1.24
C LEU A 50 3.55 -9.96 -2.40
N LYS A 51 3.16 -11.22 -2.24
CA LYS A 51 2.36 -11.96 -3.23
C LYS A 51 1.03 -11.26 -3.50
N TYR A 52 0.33 -10.84 -2.46
CA TYR A 52 -0.91 -10.07 -2.53
C TYR A 52 -0.72 -8.78 -3.35
N SER A 53 0.38 -8.04 -3.13
CA SER A 53 0.67 -6.77 -3.83
C SER A 53 1.00 -6.90 -5.31
N ARG A 54 1.34 -8.12 -5.78
CA ARG A 54 1.90 -8.38 -7.11
C ARG A 54 0.92 -8.94 -8.11
N MET A 55 -0.10 -9.64 -7.62
CA MET A 55 -1.11 -10.23 -8.49
C MET A 55 -1.77 -9.13 -9.35
N ARG A 56 -1.74 -9.35 -10.67
CA ARG A 56 -2.25 -8.42 -11.70
C ARG A 56 -3.21 -9.10 -12.67
N TYR A 57 -2.76 -10.19 -13.31
CA TYR A 57 -3.42 -10.73 -14.50
C TYR A 57 -4.71 -11.49 -14.19
N ASP A 58 -4.78 -12.11 -13.01
CA ASP A 58 -5.99 -12.81 -12.54
C ASP A 58 -6.99 -11.86 -11.87
N ASP A 59 -6.69 -10.55 -11.83
CA ASP A 59 -7.58 -9.54 -11.29
C ASP A 59 -8.58 -9.07 -12.35
N PRO A 60 -9.90 -9.10 -12.08
CA PRO A 60 -10.91 -8.57 -12.98
C PRO A 60 -10.72 -7.06 -13.29
N ASN A 61 -10.03 -6.32 -12.41
CA ASN A 61 -9.68 -4.91 -12.57
C ASN A 61 -8.21 -4.71 -13.00
N GLY A 62 -7.48 -5.78 -13.28
CA GLY A 62 -6.09 -5.75 -13.73
C GLY A 62 -5.17 -4.90 -12.83
N ASP A 63 -4.49 -3.93 -13.45
CA ASP A 63 -3.57 -3.03 -12.77
C ASP A 63 -4.23 -2.19 -11.66
N TYR A 64 -5.47 -1.78 -11.89
CA TYR A 64 -6.21 -0.99 -10.92
C TYR A 64 -6.51 -1.77 -9.65
N GLY A 65 -6.84 -3.05 -9.79
CA GLY A 65 -7.03 -3.93 -8.63
C GLY A 65 -5.72 -4.24 -7.91
N ARG A 66 -4.59 -4.41 -8.63
CA ARG A 66 -3.25 -4.49 -7.99
C ARG A 66 -2.94 -3.26 -7.15
N GLN A 67 -3.18 -2.06 -7.69
CA GLN A 67 -2.97 -0.81 -6.97
C GLN A 67 -3.92 -0.68 -5.76
N GLU A 68 -5.16 -1.20 -5.85
CA GLU A 68 -6.07 -1.28 -4.69
C GLU A 68 -5.49 -2.15 -3.57
N ARG A 69 -4.97 -3.34 -3.90
CA ARG A 69 -4.28 -4.19 -2.92
C ARG A 69 -3.09 -3.52 -2.27
N GLN A 70 -2.30 -2.77 -3.05
CA GLN A 70 -1.18 -1.99 -2.52
C GLN A 70 -1.67 -0.92 -1.52
N ARG A 71 -2.79 -0.24 -1.79
CA ARG A 71 -3.41 0.67 -0.82
C ARG A 71 -3.91 -0.05 0.43
N GLN A 72 -4.49 -1.24 0.30
CA GLN A 72 -4.89 -2.05 1.46
C GLN A 72 -3.69 -2.42 2.35
N ILE A 73 -2.54 -2.77 1.76
CA ILE A 73 -1.30 -3.03 2.51
C ILE A 73 -0.86 -1.77 3.26
N ILE A 74 -0.81 -0.62 2.60
CA ILE A 74 -0.42 0.65 3.23
C ILE A 74 -1.37 0.99 4.38
N ALA A 75 -2.68 0.83 4.19
CA ALA A 75 -3.68 1.05 5.22
C ALA A 75 -3.53 0.08 6.40
N GLY A 76 -3.21 -1.18 6.13
CA GLY A 76 -2.91 -2.19 7.15
C GLY A 76 -1.69 -1.82 7.98
N ILE A 77 -0.60 -1.43 7.33
CA ILE A 77 0.63 -0.95 8.00
C ILE A 77 0.33 0.28 8.86
N ALA A 78 -0.40 1.26 8.32
CA ALA A 78 -0.76 2.47 9.06
C ALA A 78 -1.60 2.16 10.31
N LYS A 79 -2.52 1.20 10.23
CA LYS A 79 -3.27 0.72 11.41
C LYS A 79 -2.36 0.06 12.44
N GLN A 80 -1.38 -0.73 12.01
CA GLN A 80 -0.42 -1.37 12.93
C GLN A 80 0.50 -0.38 13.63
N VAL A 81 0.94 0.67 12.92
CA VAL A 81 1.71 1.78 13.51
C VAL A 81 0.95 2.42 14.68
N LEU A 82 -0.37 2.55 14.56
CA LEU A 82 -1.22 3.16 15.59
C LEU A 82 -1.76 2.17 16.61
N SER A 83 -1.51 0.88 16.44
CA SER A 83 -1.85 -0.11 17.45
C SER A 83 -1.07 0.18 18.74
N THR A 84 -1.56 -0.35 19.87
CA THR A 84 -0.84 -0.27 21.15
C THR A 84 0.58 -0.81 21.03
N LYS A 85 0.77 -1.86 20.23
CA LYS A 85 2.06 -2.51 19.94
C LYS A 85 2.99 -1.62 19.13
N GLY A 86 2.46 -0.93 18.11
CA GLY A 86 3.23 0.04 17.33
C GLY A 86 3.76 1.18 18.21
N LEU A 87 2.94 1.66 19.15
CA LEU A 87 3.31 2.72 20.09
C LEU A 87 4.34 2.27 21.13
N THR A 88 4.28 1.03 21.62
CA THR A 88 5.25 0.54 22.63
C THR A 88 6.57 0.08 22.00
N ASN A 89 6.54 -0.47 20.78
CA ASN A 89 7.70 -1.05 20.11
C ASN A 89 8.32 -0.17 19.03
N TYR A 90 7.94 1.11 18.95
CA TYR A 90 8.34 2.02 17.87
C TYR A 90 9.84 2.06 17.61
N ARG A 91 10.70 1.97 18.64
CA ARG A 91 12.17 2.00 18.47
C ARG A 91 12.68 0.80 17.68
N SER A 92 12.16 -0.39 17.97
CA SER A 92 12.52 -1.62 17.27
C SER A 92 12.06 -1.56 15.82
N ILE A 93 10.82 -1.10 15.61
CA ILE A 93 10.24 -0.91 14.28
C ILE A 93 11.07 0.09 13.48
N LEU A 94 11.37 1.28 14.02
CA LEU A 94 12.17 2.30 13.34
C LEU A 94 13.58 1.81 13.00
N LYS A 95 14.18 0.97 13.84
CA LYS A 95 15.48 0.35 13.55
C LYS A 95 15.39 -0.57 12.33
N THR A 96 14.42 -1.48 12.30
CA THR A 96 14.16 -2.38 11.17
C THR A 96 13.81 -1.61 9.89
N MET A 97 13.04 -0.53 10.02
CA MET A 97 12.69 0.36 8.92
C MET A 97 13.92 1.13 8.40
N GLY A 98 14.81 1.60 9.28
CA GLY A 98 15.95 2.43 8.90
C GLY A 98 16.94 1.74 7.95
N GLU A 99 16.96 0.41 7.91
CA GLU A 99 17.76 -0.38 6.97
C GLU A 99 17.13 -0.42 5.56
N ASN A 100 15.82 -0.18 5.44
CA ASN A 100 15.04 -0.46 4.23
C ASN A 100 14.30 0.77 3.65
N VAL A 101 14.03 1.77 4.49
CA VAL A 101 13.23 2.97 4.19
C VAL A 101 14.08 4.21 4.36
N LYS A 102 14.01 5.10 3.38
CA LYS A 102 14.58 6.46 3.47
C LYS A 102 13.44 7.44 3.64
N THR A 103 13.56 8.33 4.63
CA THR A 103 12.58 9.39 4.91
C THR A 103 13.31 10.63 5.42
N ASP A 104 12.74 11.78 5.14
CA ASP A 104 13.11 13.09 5.68
C ASP A 104 12.32 13.46 6.94
N LEU A 105 11.35 12.62 7.35
CA LEU A 105 10.61 12.80 8.59
C LEU A 105 11.53 12.67 9.79
N SER A 106 11.56 13.70 10.64
CA SER A 106 12.25 13.62 11.93
C SER A 106 11.48 12.72 12.90
N PHE A 107 12.15 12.31 13.97
CA PHE A 107 11.46 11.59 15.05
C PHE A 107 10.32 12.41 15.68
N SER A 108 10.43 13.74 15.67
CA SER A 108 9.36 14.58 16.18
C SER A 108 8.14 14.56 15.26
N ASP A 109 8.35 14.65 13.94
CA ASP A 109 7.27 14.61 12.95
C ASP A 109 6.51 13.28 13.03
N MET A 110 7.24 12.17 13.18
CA MET A 110 6.64 10.85 13.35
C MET A 110 5.77 10.76 14.61
N ARG A 111 6.20 11.35 15.74
CA ARG A 111 5.39 11.39 16.96
C ARG A 111 4.14 12.25 16.78
N SER A 112 4.26 13.41 16.14
CA SER A 112 3.10 14.26 15.83
C SER A 112 2.10 13.54 14.92
N LEU A 113 2.57 12.81 13.90
CA LEU A 113 1.71 11.97 13.06
C LEU A 113 0.99 10.87 13.87
N MET A 114 1.68 10.19 14.78
CA MET A 114 1.08 9.14 15.61
C MET A 114 0.11 9.67 16.67
N GLY A 115 0.33 10.90 17.17
CA GLY A 115 -0.50 11.55 18.18
C GLY A 115 -1.67 12.31 17.56
N ASP A 116 -1.35 13.35 16.80
CA ASP A 116 -2.30 14.36 16.33
C ASP A 116 -3.19 13.84 15.20
N TYR A 117 -2.65 12.95 14.34
CA TYR A 117 -3.35 12.42 13.18
C TYR A 117 -3.93 11.01 13.38
N ARG A 118 -3.82 10.45 14.59
CA ARG A 118 -4.28 9.08 14.91
C ARG A 118 -5.70 8.80 14.43
N THR A 119 -6.61 9.75 14.60
CA THR A 119 -8.03 9.60 14.23
C THR A 119 -8.23 9.54 12.72
N ALA A 120 -7.42 10.27 11.94
CA ALA A 120 -7.50 10.29 10.48
C ALA A 120 -7.25 8.90 9.87
N PHE A 121 -6.31 8.15 10.44
CA PHE A 121 -6.03 6.77 10.01
C PHE A 121 -7.15 5.76 10.35
N GLY A 122 -8.11 6.14 11.20
CA GLY A 122 -9.32 5.35 11.43
C GLY A 122 -10.32 5.40 10.27
N ASN A 123 -10.25 6.44 9.43
CA ASN A 123 -11.14 6.64 8.29
C ASN A 123 -10.32 6.97 7.03
N ILE A 124 -9.80 5.92 6.40
CA ILE A 124 -9.03 6.02 5.17
C ILE A 124 -9.97 5.82 3.99
N LYS A 125 -10.12 6.84 3.16
CA LYS A 125 -10.76 6.74 1.84
C LYS A 125 -9.68 6.60 0.77
N SER A 126 -9.84 5.60 -0.09
CA SER A 126 -8.96 5.36 -1.23
C SER A 126 -9.62 5.90 -2.49
N ASP A 127 -8.84 6.59 -3.32
CA ASP A 127 -9.22 6.98 -4.67
C ASP A 127 -8.07 6.61 -5.62
N GLN A 128 -8.37 6.59 -6.92
CA GLN A 128 -7.43 6.23 -7.95
C GLN A 128 -7.74 6.99 -9.23
N LEU A 129 -6.74 7.71 -9.72
CA LEU A 129 -6.81 8.34 -11.02
C LEU A 129 -6.99 7.29 -12.11
N LYS A 130 -8.04 7.45 -12.92
CA LYS A 130 -8.34 6.53 -14.03
C LYS A 130 -7.89 7.12 -15.37
N GLY A 131 -7.29 6.28 -16.19
CA GLY A 131 -6.88 6.62 -17.54
C GLY A 131 -7.27 5.56 -18.57
N GLU A 132 -7.28 5.98 -19.82
CA GLU A 132 -7.41 5.11 -20.98
C GLU A 132 -6.03 4.64 -21.43
N GLY A 133 -5.89 3.33 -21.63
CA GLY A 133 -4.66 2.74 -22.13
C GLY A 133 -4.44 3.08 -23.60
N PHE A 134 -3.24 3.51 -23.96
CA PHE A 134 -2.84 3.63 -25.36
C PHE A 134 -1.40 3.18 -25.55
N MET A 135 -1.07 2.78 -26.77
CA MET A 135 0.30 2.44 -27.16
C MET A 135 0.91 3.59 -27.93
N GLN A 136 2.13 3.98 -27.59
CA GLN A 136 2.92 4.93 -28.36
C GLN A 136 4.35 4.41 -28.43
N ASP A 137 4.89 4.29 -29.65
CA ASP A 137 6.25 3.79 -29.91
C ASP A 137 6.56 2.44 -29.24
N GLY A 138 5.56 1.54 -29.19
CA GLY A 138 5.68 0.22 -28.57
C GLY A 138 5.63 0.22 -27.03
N VAL A 139 5.43 1.38 -26.39
CA VAL A 139 5.29 1.53 -24.94
C VAL A 139 3.83 1.78 -24.57
N SER A 140 3.37 1.13 -23.49
CA SER A 140 2.03 1.32 -22.95
C SER A 140 1.99 2.55 -22.04
N TYR A 141 1.05 3.45 -22.32
CA TYR A 141 0.78 4.66 -21.53
C TYR A 141 -0.68 4.66 -21.08
N GLN A 142 -0.96 5.49 -20.06
CA GLN A 142 -2.33 5.87 -19.71
C GLN A 142 -2.54 7.36 -20.01
N ARG A 143 -3.56 7.66 -20.79
CA ARG A 143 -4.04 9.02 -21.02
C ARG A 143 -5.11 9.32 -19.97
N ILE A 144 -4.91 10.39 -19.20
CA ILE A 144 -5.88 10.84 -18.22
C ILE A 144 -6.77 11.89 -18.87
N ASP A 145 -8.08 11.71 -18.77
CA ASP A 145 -9.03 12.72 -19.24
C ASP A 145 -8.95 13.98 -18.36
N PRO A 146 -8.97 15.20 -18.94
CA PRO A 146 -8.93 16.43 -18.15
C PRO A 146 -10.05 16.54 -17.08
N SER A 147 -11.23 15.97 -17.34
CA SER A 147 -12.33 15.94 -16.37
C SER A 147 -12.02 15.05 -15.17
N GLU A 148 -11.36 13.91 -15.39
CA GLU A 148 -10.93 12.99 -14.33
C GLU A 148 -9.78 13.60 -13.50
N LEU A 149 -8.82 14.26 -14.17
CA LEU A 149 -7.79 15.02 -13.47
C LEU A 149 -8.40 16.12 -12.58
N LYS A 150 -9.37 16.86 -13.12
CA LYS A 150 -10.08 17.90 -12.37
C LYS A 150 -10.85 17.31 -11.19
N ARG A 151 -11.53 16.18 -11.35
CA ARG A 151 -12.24 15.48 -10.27
C ARG A 151 -11.31 15.16 -9.11
N VAL A 152 -10.16 14.53 -9.38
CA VAL A 152 -9.18 14.17 -8.33
C VAL A 152 -8.57 15.43 -7.68
N GLN A 153 -8.30 16.48 -8.45
CA GLN A 153 -7.82 17.75 -7.89
C GLN A 153 -8.84 18.40 -6.95
N GLU A 154 -10.12 18.38 -7.31
CA GLU A 154 -11.21 18.92 -6.48
C GLU A 154 -11.39 18.10 -5.20
N GLU A 155 -11.33 16.77 -5.29
CA GLU A 155 -11.37 15.87 -4.14
C GLU A 155 -10.21 16.16 -3.17
N LEU A 156 -8.97 16.19 -3.67
CA LEU A 156 -7.79 16.48 -2.84
C LEU A 156 -7.87 17.86 -2.19
N LYS A 157 -8.33 18.89 -2.92
CA LYS A 157 -8.54 20.23 -2.35
C LYS A 157 -9.61 20.26 -1.27
N ALA A 158 -10.65 19.42 -1.38
CA ALA A 158 -11.68 19.32 -0.36
C ALA A 158 -11.15 18.71 0.96
N GLN A 159 -10.19 17.77 0.87
CA GLN A 159 -9.58 17.13 2.05
C GLN A 159 -8.52 17.99 2.75
N LEU A 160 -8.13 19.13 2.18
CA LEU A 160 -7.12 20.04 2.73
C LEU A 160 -7.72 21.30 3.40
N LYS A 161 -9.04 21.38 3.51
CA LYS A 161 -9.76 22.46 4.19
C LYS A 161 -10.09 22.08 5.62
#